data_AF-A0A9E4UUA6-F1
#
_entry.id   AF-A0A9E4UUA6-F1
#
_cell.length_a   1.000
_cell.length_b   1.000
_cell.length_c   1.000
_cell.angle_alpha   90.00
_cell.angle_beta   90.00
_cell.angle_gamma   90.00
#
_symmetry.space_group_name_H-M   'P 1'
#
loop_
_entity.id
_entity.type
_entity.pdbx_description
1 polymer ?
#
loop_
_entity_poly.entity_id
_entity_poly.type
_entity_poly.pdbx_seq_one_letter_code
_entity_poly.pdbx_strand_id
1 'polypeptide(L)'
;MAFNFVKTDNKSLKDYRAVALSDQMDRVDDLSKSLKGARVIHVNSTAIGGGVAEILQSLVPMMNDAGTDSDWMVVEGVPEFFDVTKRLHNLLQGAEGTLSREEFDRYYDHNAKVAKEIADAGVSPDVWILHDPQTLP
;
A
#
# COMPACT_ATOMS: atom_id res chain seq x y z
N MET A 1 10.03 6.23 13.47
CA MET A 1 9.00 5.17 13.56
C MET A 1 9.22 4.27 12.37
N ALA A 2 8.95 2.98 12.45
CA ALA A 2 9.17 2.04 11.35
C ALA A 2 8.14 2.20 10.22
N PHE A 3 7.30 3.23 10.26
CA PHE A 3 6.36 3.60 9.22
C PHE A 3 6.01 5.10 9.30
N ASN A 4 5.48 5.65 8.20
CA ASN A 4 4.89 6.98 8.16
C ASN A 4 3.66 7.02 7.25
N PHE A 5 2.71 7.90 7.55
CA PHE A 5 1.62 8.23 6.62
C PHE A 5 2.09 9.23 5.57
N VAL A 6 1.71 8.98 4.32
CA VAL A 6 2.03 9.83 3.19
C VAL A 6 0.87 10.77 2.92
N LYS A 7 1.16 12.06 2.87
CA LYS A 7 0.18 13.06 2.43
C LYS A 7 0.06 13.00 0.92
N THR A 8 -1.16 12.78 0.43
CA THR A 8 -1.49 12.85 -0.99
C THR A 8 -2.05 14.23 -1.35
N ASP A 9 -1.94 14.59 -2.62
CA ASP A 9 -2.62 15.77 -3.16
C ASP A 9 -4.14 15.54 -3.26
N ASN A 10 -4.89 16.62 -3.45
CA ASN A 10 -6.32 16.55 -3.71
C ASN A 10 -6.55 16.19 -5.19
N LYS A 11 -7.19 15.05 -5.44
CA LYS A 11 -7.70 14.65 -6.76
C LYS A 11 -9.14 14.18 -6.63
N SER A 12 -9.97 14.50 -7.61
CA SER A 12 -11.36 14.06 -7.65
C SER A 12 -11.57 13.08 -8.79
N LEU A 13 -12.46 12.10 -8.58
CA LEU A 13 -12.98 11.26 -9.66
C LEU A 13 -13.57 12.10 -10.80
N LYS A 14 -14.12 13.28 -10.49
CA LYS A 14 -14.70 14.19 -11.50
C LYS A 14 -13.67 14.71 -12.50
N ASP A 15 -12.39 14.77 -12.12
CA ASP A 15 -11.30 15.20 -13.00
C ASP A 15 -11.14 14.27 -14.21
N TYR A 16 -11.63 13.03 -14.09
CA TYR A 16 -11.53 12.00 -15.12
C TYR A 16 -12.75 11.91 -16.04
N ARG A 17 -13.80 12.73 -15.83
CA ARG A 17 -15.03 12.68 -16.64
C ARG A 17 -14.82 12.90 -18.14
N ALA A 18 -13.77 13.63 -18.51
CA ALA A 18 -13.46 13.90 -19.91
C ALA A 18 -12.84 12.70 -20.65
N VAL A 19 -12.31 11.72 -19.90
CA VAL A 19 -11.57 10.57 -20.46
C VAL A 19 -12.20 9.22 -20.08
N ALA A 20 -12.96 9.16 -18.98
CA ALA A 20 -13.68 7.98 -18.54
C ALA A 20 -15.06 7.88 -19.20
N LEU A 21 -15.49 6.66 -19.51
CA LEU A 21 -16.84 6.42 -19.99
C LEU A 21 -17.86 6.66 -18.86
N SER A 22 -19.01 7.24 -19.20
CA SER A 22 -20.02 7.63 -18.20
C SER A 22 -20.53 6.44 -17.37
N ASP A 23 -20.69 5.28 -17.99
CA ASP A 23 -21.11 4.04 -17.33
C ASP A 23 -20.10 3.52 -16.29
N GLN A 24 -18.80 3.72 -16.54
CA GLN A 24 -17.76 3.40 -15.56
C GLN A 24 -17.83 4.32 -14.34
N MET A 25 -18.07 5.62 -14.57
CA MET A 25 -18.21 6.60 -13.48
C MET A 25 -19.43 6.32 -12.61
N ASP A 26 -20.57 5.99 -13.23
CA ASP A 26 -21.80 5.62 -12.52
C ASP A 26 -21.59 4.34 -11.71
N ARG A 27 -20.89 3.35 -12.27
CA ARG A 27 -20.56 2.11 -11.56
C ARG A 27 -19.66 2.35 -10.34
N VAL A 28 -18.69 3.25 -10.42
CA VAL A 28 -17.85 3.61 -9.27
C VAL A 28 -18.70 4.24 -8.16
N ASP A 29 -19.60 5.18 -8.51
CA ASP A 29 -20.53 5.81 -7.54
C ASP A 29 -21.47 4.78 -6.90
N ASP A 30 -21.99 3.83 -7.68
CA ASP A 30 -22.87 2.79 -7.16
C ASP A 30 -22.16 1.83 -6.21
N LEU A 31 -20.95 1.39 -6.55
CA LEU A 31 -20.17 0.49 -5.70
C LEU A 31 -19.70 1.18 -4.40
N SER A 32 -19.31 2.45 -4.49
CA SER A 32 -18.76 3.18 -3.34
C SER A 32 -19.80 3.43 -2.23
N LYS A 33 -21.10 3.45 -2.56
CA LYS A 33 -22.20 3.60 -1.59
C LYS A 33 -22.12 2.58 -0.45
N SER A 34 -21.76 1.34 -0.75
CA SER A 34 -21.65 0.26 0.25
C SER A 34 -20.38 0.36 1.11
N LEU A 35 -19.37 1.10 0.65
CA LEU A 35 -18.07 1.27 1.31
C LEU A 35 -17.90 2.65 1.94
N LYS A 36 -18.98 3.44 2.00
CA LYS A 36 -18.93 4.80 2.51
C LYS A 36 -18.48 4.82 3.96
N GLY A 37 -17.40 5.56 4.24
CA GLY A 37 -16.78 5.68 5.56
C GLY A 37 -15.91 4.49 5.97
N ALA A 38 -15.75 3.47 5.13
CA ALA A 38 -14.85 2.36 5.41
C ALA A 38 -13.40 2.88 5.46
N ARG A 39 -12.68 2.52 6.52
CA ARG A 39 -11.28 2.91 6.71
C ARG A 39 -10.37 1.93 5.98
N VAL A 40 -9.62 2.42 5.00
CA VAL A 40 -8.73 1.60 4.16
C VAL A 40 -7.31 2.10 4.29
N ILE A 41 -6.35 1.23 4.56
CA ILE A 41 -4.93 1.61 4.58
C ILE A 41 -4.17 0.82 3.52
N HIS A 42 -3.59 1.55 2.57
CA HIS A 42 -2.61 1.02 1.63
C HIS A 42 -1.23 1.07 2.25
N VAL A 43 -0.48 -0.04 2.21
CA VAL A 43 0.87 -0.16 2.77
C VAL A 43 1.84 -0.55 1.68
N ASN A 44 2.92 0.21 1.49
CA ASN A 44 4.03 -0.18 0.62
C ASN A 44 5.38 0.26 1.24
N SER A 45 6.49 0.11 0.51
CA SER A 45 7.83 0.38 1.03
C SER A 45 8.48 1.69 0.55
N THR A 46 7.77 2.53 -0.22
CA THR A 46 8.30 3.84 -0.65
C THR A 46 7.20 4.81 -1.08
N ALA A 47 7.34 6.08 -0.72
CA ALA A 47 6.48 7.17 -1.21
C ALA A 47 6.92 7.73 -2.57
N ILE A 48 8.15 7.44 -3.00
CA ILE A 48 8.80 8.06 -4.15
C ILE A 48 9.45 6.98 -5.02
N GLY A 49 9.15 7.03 -6.32
CA GLY A 49 9.70 6.10 -7.29
C GLY A 49 8.96 4.76 -7.31
N GLY A 50 8.85 4.18 -8.51
CA GLY A 50 8.11 2.95 -8.76
C GLY A 50 6.63 3.18 -9.08
N GLY A 51 6.04 2.24 -9.83
CA GLY A 51 4.68 2.36 -10.33
C GLY A 51 3.61 2.37 -9.24
N VAL A 52 3.82 1.61 -8.15
CA VAL A 52 2.88 1.57 -7.01
C VAL A 52 2.75 2.95 -6.36
N ALA A 53 3.88 3.62 -6.07
CA ALA A 53 3.87 4.95 -5.46
C ALA A 53 3.17 5.98 -6.36
N GLU A 54 3.42 5.93 -7.68
CA GLU A 54 2.76 6.81 -8.65
C GLU A 54 1.24 6.59 -8.71
N ILE A 55 0.80 5.33 -8.66
CA ILE A 55 -0.63 4.98 -8.63
C ILE A 55 -1.27 5.48 -7.32
N LEU A 56 -0.64 5.23 -6.16
CA LEU A 56 -1.21 5.58 -4.86
C LEU A 56 -1.36 7.09 -4.66
N GLN A 57 -0.47 7.90 -5.24
CA GLN A 57 -0.63 9.36 -5.29
C GLN A 57 -1.94 9.82 -5.94
N SER A 58 -2.52 8.99 -6.81
CA SER A 58 -3.80 9.29 -7.47
C SER A 58 -4.97 8.49 -6.89
N LEU A 59 -4.75 7.21 -6.60
CA LEU A 59 -5.79 6.29 -6.20
C LEU A 59 -6.38 6.64 -4.83
N VAL A 60 -5.53 6.94 -3.84
CA VAL A 60 -5.97 7.24 -2.48
C VAL A 60 -6.90 8.47 -2.43
N PRO A 61 -6.55 9.64 -3.01
CA PRO A 61 -7.49 10.76 -3.01
C PRO A 61 -8.77 10.49 -3.81
N MET A 62 -8.71 9.71 -4.90
CA MET A 62 -9.92 9.29 -5.62
C MET A 62 -10.82 8.37 -4.80
N MET A 63 -10.24 7.46 -4.01
CA MET A 63 -11.01 6.61 -3.08
C MET A 63 -11.67 7.44 -1.97
N ASN A 64 -10.99 8.48 -1.50
CA ASN A 64 -11.56 9.45 -0.56
C ASN A 64 -12.72 10.24 -1.18
N ASP A 65 -12.58 10.73 -2.42
CA ASP A 65 -13.66 11.40 -3.16
C ASP A 65 -14.84 10.47 -3.44
N ALA A 66 -14.60 9.16 -3.62
CA ALA A 66 -15.64 8.15 -3.76
C ALA A 66 -16.40 7.86 -2.45
N GLY A 67 -15.86 8.28 -1.30
CA GLY A 67 -16.51 8.21 0.01
C GLY A 67 -15.89 7.26 1.02
N THR A 68 -14.74 6.65 0.75
CA THR A 68 -13.98 5.89 1.77
C THR A 68 -13.13 6.82 2.64
N ASP A 69 -12.61 6.32 3.76
CA ASP A 69 -11.59 6.98 4.59
C ASP A 69 -10.24 6.26 4.37
N SER A 70 -9.61 6.57 3.24
CA SER A 70 -8.41 5.92 2.73
C SER A 70 -7.13 6.69 3.07
N ASP A 71 -6.17 5.98 3.66
CA ASP A 71 -4.83 6.46 3.96
C ASP A 71 -3.76 5.64 3.23
N TRP A 72 -2.58 6.26 3.07
CA TRP A 72 -1.38 5.60 2.58
C TRP A 72 -0.29 5.60 3.64
N MET A 73 0.20 4.41 3.97
CA MET A 73 1.31 4.16 4.87
C MET A 73 2.53 3.62 4.10
N VAL A 74 3.71 4.12 4.42
CA VAL A 74 5.00 3.59 3.95
C VAL A 74 5.74 2.97 5.13
N VAL A 75 6.21 1.73 4.98
CA VAL A 75 7.10 1.07 5.94
C VAL A 75 8.55 1.46 5.67
N GLU A 76 9.29 1.75 6.74
CA GLU A 76 10.72 2.09 6.67
C GLU A 76 11.58 0.85 6.89
N GLY A 77 12.50 0.59 5.95
CA GLY A 77 13.45 -0.53 6.01
C GLY A 77 14.88 -0.08 6.25
N VAL A 78 15.70 -0.96 6.84
CA VAL A 78 17.17 -0.83 6.78
C VAL A 78 17.69 -1.41 5.45
N PRO A 79 18.87 -1.01 4.95
CA PRO A 79 19.40 -1.50 3.67
C PRO A 79 19.37 -3.03 3.52
N GLU A 80 19.71 -3.75 4.59
CA GLU A 80 19.75 -5.21 4.61
C GLU A 80 18.36 -5.83 4.38
N PHE A 81 17.29 -5.18 4.83
CA PHE A 81 15.92 -5.60 4.55
C PHE A 81 15.57 -5.41 3.07
N PHE A 82 16.00 -4.31 2.47
CA PHE A 82 15.77 -4.05 1.05
C PHE A 82 16.55 -4.99 0.14
N ASP A 83 17.74 -5.42 0.54
CA ASP A 83 18.50 -6.45 -0.19
C ASP A 83 17.75 -7.79 -0.20
N VAL A 84 17.23 -8.22 0.95
CA VAL A 84 16.45 -9.47 1.06
C VAL A 84 15.16 -9.37 0.24
N THR A 85 14.41 -8.28 0.35
CA THR A 85 13.14 -8.12 -0.38
C THR A 85 13.33 -8.01 -1.88
N LYS A 86 14.43 -7.40 -2.35
CA LYS A 86 14.80 -7.40 -3.77
C LYS A 86 15.09 -8.82 -4.27
N ARG A 87 15.81 -9.62 -3.47
CA ARG A 87 16.06 -11.04 -3.80
C ARG A 87 14.74 -11.82 -3.83
N LEU A 88 13.87 -11.63 -2.84
CA LEU A 88 12.54 -12.25 -2.78
C LEU A 88 11.70 -11.90 -4.01
N HIS A 89 11.65 -10.62 -4.41
CA HIS A 89 10.97 -10.16 -5.61
C HIS A 89 11.49 -10.88 -6.87
N ASN A 90 12.81 -10.99 -7.04
CA ASN A 90 13.39 -11.68 -8.19
C ASN A 90 13.09 -13.19 -8.20
N LEU A 91 13.13 -13.83 -7.03
CA LEU A 91 12.79 -15.26 -6.89
C LEU A 91 11.31 -15.50 -7.27
N LEU A 92 10.40 -14.64 -6.81
CA LEU A 92 8.98 -14.70 -7.18
C LEU A 92 8.73 -14.45 -8.67
N GLN A 93 9.66 -13.78 -9.36
CA GLN A 93 9.65 -13.57 -10.82
C GLN A 93 10.40 -14.66 -11.61
N GLY A 94 10.82 -15.75 -10.95
CA GLY A 94 11.41 -16.91 -11.61
C GLY A 94 12.93 -16.96 -11.63
N ALA A 95 13.63 -16.08 -10.89
CA ALA A 95 15.06 -16.25 -10.66
C ALA A 95 15.35 -17.55 -9.90
N GLU A 96 16.47 -18.20 -10.21
CA GLU A 96 16.88 -19.42 -9.53
C GLU A 96 17.38 -19.15 -8.10
N GLY A 97 17.21 -20.16 -7.24
CA GLY A 97 17.70 -20.17 -5.86
C GLY A 97 16.60 -20.10 -4.82
N THR A 98 17.00 -19.87 -3.57
CA THR A 98 16.11 -19.71 -2.42
C THR A 98 16.64 -18.61 -1.51
N LEU A 99 15.81 -18.09 -0.60
CA LEU A 99 16.33 -17.35 0.55
C LEU A 99 16.98 -18.34 1.52
N SER A 100 18.07 -17.92 2.16
CA SER A 100 18.59 -18.61 3.33
C SER A 100 17.67 -18.40 4.53
N ARG A 101 17.79 -19.24 5.55
CA ARG A 101 17.02 -19.08 6.80
C ARG A 101 17.29 -17.74 7.46
N GLU A 102 18.54 -17.29 7.46
CA GLU A 102 18.91 -16.00 8.05
C GLU A 102 18.29 -14.81 7.29
N GLU A 103 18.25 -14.86 5.96
CA GLU A 103 17.55 -13.83 5.16
C GLU A 103 16.06 -13.82 5.46
N PHE A 104 15.44 -15.00 5.55
CA PHE A 104 14.02 -15.13 5.88
C PHE A 104 13.72 -14.58 7.29
N ASP A 105 14.53 -14.96 8.30
CA ASP A 105 14.38 -14.50 9.67
C ASP A 105 14.51 -12.97 9.75
N ARG A 106 15.49 -12.36 9.04
CA ARG A 106 15.65 -10.90 8.97
C ARG A 106 14.44 -10.20 8.36
N TYR A 107 13.90 -10.75 7.27
CA TYR A 107 12.70 -10.22 6.63
C TYR A 107 11.48 -10.29 7.56
N TYR A 108 11.29 -11.44 8.22
CA TYR A 108 10.17 -11.67 9.12
C TYR A 108 10.26 -10.79 10.38
N ASP A 109 11.43 -10.73 11.01
CA ASP A 109 11.66 -9.91 12.21
C ASP A 109 11.41 -8.43 11.95
N HIS A 110 11.78 -7.94 10.75
CA HIS A 110 11.50 -6.59 10.34
C HIS A 110 9.99 -6.32 10.24
N ASN A 111 9.25 -7.18 9.51
CA ASN A 111 7.80 -7.04 9.36
C ASN A 111 7.07 -7.19 10.71
N ALA A 112 7.49 -8.12 11.57
CA ALA A 112 6.95 -8.29 12.91
C ALA A 112 7.15 -7.05 13.78
N LYS A 113 8.32 -6.41 13.69
CA LYS A 113 8.59 -5.14 14.39
C LYS A 113 7.69 -4.02 13.88
N VAL A 114 7.57 -3.86 12.55
CA VAL A 114 6.71 -2.83 11.93
C VAL A 114 5.25 -3.05 12.36
N ALA A 115 4.75 -4.29 12.27
CA ALA A 115 3.39 -4.64 12.68
C ALA A 115 3.13 -4.33 14.16
N LYS A 116 4.10 -4.61 15.04
CA LYS A 116 4.03 -4.25 16.46
C LYS A 116 3.95 -2.73 16.65
N GLU A 117 4.77 -1.95 15.97
CA GLU A 117 4.74 -0.48 16.07
C GLU A 117 3.41 0.10 15.56
N ILE A 118 2.84 -0.45 14.47
CA ILE A 118 1.52 -0.08 13.94
C ILE A 118 0.42 -0.36 14.99
N ALA A 119 0.47 -1.53 15.63
CA ALA A 119 -0.47 -1.92 16.67
C ALA A 119 -0.35 -1.04 17.92
N ASP A 120 0.88 -0.76 18.37
CA ASP A 120 1.16 0.12 19.52
C ASP A 120 0.69 1.56 19.27
N ALA A 121 0.70 2.01 18.00
CA ALA A 121 0.17 3.30 17.58
C ALA A 121 -1.37 3.33 17.48
N GLY A 122 -2.06 2.22 17.71
CA GLY A 122 -3.52 2.12 17.66
C GLY A 122 -4.11 2.21 16.24
N VAL A 123 -3.31 1.91 15.21
CA VAL A 123 -3.78 1.92 13.82
C VAL A 123 -4.61 0.65 13.56
N SER A 124 -5.91 0.83 13.34
CA SER A 124 -6.87 -0.25 13.09
C SER A 124 -7.87 0.20 12.00
N PRO A 125 -7.61 -0.10 10.73
CA PRO A 125 -8.55 0.09 9.64
C PRO A 125 -9.50 -1.10 9.48
N ASP A 126 -10.55 -0.91 8.69
CA ASP A 126 -11.45 -1.99 8.28
C ASP A 126 -10.79 -2.90 7.22
N VAL A 127 -9.94 -2.31 6.37
CA VAL A 127 -9.24 -3.01 5.28
C VAL A 127 -7.77 -2.62 5.22
N TRP A 128 -6.91 -3.63 5.18
CA TRP A 128 -5.48 -3.49 4.84
C TRP A 128 -5.24 -3.92 3.39
N ILE A 129 -4.51 -3.10 2.64
CA ILE A 129 -4.04 -3.42 1.29
C ILE A 129 -2.52 -3.37 1.30
N LEU A 130 -1.88 -4.53 1.27
CA LEU A 130 -0.43 -4.69 1.33
C LEU A 130 0.12 -4.83 -0.09
N HIS A 131 1.00 -3.91 -0.49
CA HIS A 131 1.61 -3.88 -1.81
C HIS A 131 2.99 -4.49 -1.80
N ASP A 132 3.22 -5.38 -2.76
CA ASP A 132 4.47 -6.09 -3.02
C ASP A 132 5.02 -6.95 -1.86
N PRO A 133 5.97 -7.86 -2.14
CA PRO A 133 6.50 -8.80 -1.13
C PRO A 133 7.13 -8.13 0.08
N GLN A 134 7.56 -6.87 0.00
CA GLN A 134 8.14 -6.12 1.11
C GLN A 134 7.21 -6.07 2.32
N THR A 135 5.90 -6.03 2.10
CA THR A 135 4.89 -5.80 3.16
C THR A 135 4.14 -7.06 3.58
N LEU A 136 4.49 -8.23 3.02
CA LEU A 136 3.82 -9.48 3.35
C LEU A 136 4.22 -10.00 4.76
N PRO A 137 3.33 -10.76 5.42
CA PRO A 137 3.58 -11.39 6.71
C PRO A 137 4.53 -12.58 6.65
#